data_AF-A0A265QBH4-F1
#
_entry.id   AF-A0A265QBH4-F1
#
_cell.length_a   1.000
_cell.length_b   1.000
_cell.length_c   1.000
_cell.angle_alpha   90.00
_cell.angle_beta   90.00
_cell.angle_gamma   90.00
#
_symmetry.space_group_name_H-M   'P 1'
#
loop_
_entity.id
_entity.type
_entity.pdbx_description
1 polymer ?
#
loop_
_entity_poly.entity_id
_entity_poly.type
_entity_poly.pdbx_seq_one_letter_code
_entity_poly.pdbx_strand_id
1 'polypeptide(L)'
;MRLPRITVSLPNSLLEEVDVMVPMEYKNRSDFIAEAMKLFISEKKKLDIIEKLREGYKEMSQINLAFAEMGLEQDILELATYEASLKRQAIL
;
A
#
# COMPACT_ATOMS: atom_id res chain seq x y z
N MET A 1 -17.90 -0.98 -31.30
CA MET A 1 -18.07 0.10 -30.29
C MET A 1 -17.05 1.19 -30.58
N ARG A 2 -17.43 2.47 -30.51
CA ARG A 2 -16.51 3.61 -30.70
C ARG A 2 -15.93 4.00 -29.35
N LEU A 3 -14.61 4.15 -29.26
CA LEU A 3 -13.96 4.60 -28.02
C LEU A 3 -14.35 6.06 -27.73
N PRO A 4 -14.59 6.43 -26.45
CA PRO A 4 -14.83 7.81 -26.05
C PRO A 4 -13.60 8.67 -26.36
N ARG A 5 -13.82 9.90 -26.84
CA ARG A 5 -12.76 10.86 -27.17
C ARG A 5 -12.77 11.99 -26.15
N ILE A 6 -11.59 12.33 -25.65
CA ILE A 6 -11.36 13.46 -24.75
C ILE A 6 -10.37 14.41 -25.46
N THR A 7 -10.66 15.70 -25.43
CA THR A 7 -9.75 16.76 -25.91
C THR A 7 -9.20 17.49 -24.70
N VAL A 8 -7.88 17.63 -24.62
CA VAL A 8 -7.18 18.33 -23.53
C VAL A 8 -6.23 19.35 -24.11
N SER A 9 -6.06 20.47 -23.40
CA SER A 9 -5.03 21.47 -23.70
C SER A 9 -3.85 21.24 -22.78
N LEU A 10 -2.65 21.10 -23.36
CA LEU A 10 -1.40 20.90 -22.65
C LEU A 10 -0.46 22.07 -22.92
N PRO A 11 0.42 22.44 -21.97
CA PRO A 11 1.51 23.37 -22.24
C PRO A 11 2.40 22.85 -23.38
N ASN A 12 2.89 23.75 -24.23
CA ASN A 12 3.75 23.38 -25.36
C ASN A 12 5.00 22.61 -24.90
N SER A 13 5.61 23.03 -23.79
CA SER A 13 6.79 22.35 -23.23
C SER A 13 6.52 20.87 -22.90
N LEU A 14 5.37 20.58 -22.32
CA LEU A 14 4.98 19.20 -22.00
C LEU A 14 4.68 18.39 -23.28
N LEU A 15 4.08 19.03 -24.29
CA LEU A 15 3.82 18.38 -25.57
C LEU A 15 5.13 18.02 -26.30
N GLU A 16 6.13 18.92 -26.25
CA GLU A 16 7.48 18.66 -26.78
C GLU A 16 8.15 17.48 -26.08
N GLU A 17 8.04 17.38 -24.75
CA GLU A 17 8.54 16.21 -24.01
C GLU A 17 7.86 14.91 -24.44
N VAL A 18 6.54 14.92 -24.61
CA VAL A 18 5.78 13.76 -25.12
C VAL A 18 6.27 13.38 -26.51
N ASP A 19 6.52 14.35 -27.38
CA ASP A 19 6.98 14.11 -28.75
C ASP A 19 8.37 13.49 -28.83
N VAL A 20 9.24 13.76 -27.85
CA VAL A 20 10.54 13.10 -27.74
C VAL A 20 10.39 11.63 -27.33
N MET A 21 9.43 11.32 -26.44
CA MET A 21 9.25 9.96 -25.89
C MET A 21 8.49 9.01 -26.83
N VAL A 22 7.51 9.51 -27.58
CA VAL A 22 6.63 8.69 -28.44
C VAL A 22 7.42 7.82 -29.44
N PRO A 23 8.39 8.33 -30.22
CA PRO A 23 9.07 7.55 -31.25
C PRO A 23 9.87 6.35 -30.73
N MET A 24 10.22 6.33 -29.44
CA MET A 24 11.05 5.29 -28.86
C MET A 24 10.26 4.05 -28.45
N GLU A 25 9.00 4.22 -28.05
CA GLU A 25 8.27 3.18 -27.31
C GLU A 25 6.76 3.12 -27.64
N TYR A 26 6.21 4.09 -28.37
CA TYR A 26 4.77 4.21 -28.59
C TYR A 26 4.41 4.42 -30.06
N LYS A 27 3.20 3.98 -30.46
CA LYS A 27 2.75 4.13 -31.85
C LYS A 27 2.32 5.55 -32.18
N ASN A 28 1.79 6.29 -31.21
CA ASN A 28 1.34 7.68 -31.36
C ASN A 28 1.12 8.34 -29.99
N ARG A 29 0.91 9.66 -29.99
CA ARG A 29 0.63 10.44 -28.77
C ARG A 29 -0.59 9.94 -27.98
N SER A 30 -1.64 9.49 -28.65
CA SER A 30 -2.84 8.99 -27.94
C SER A 30 -2.54 7.71 -27.17
N ASP A 31 -1.73 6.82 -27.74
CA ASP A 31 -1.31 5.59 -27.08
C ASP A 31 -0.44 5.90 -25.86
N PHE A 32 0.52 6.83 -25.99
CA PHE A 32 1.33 7.32 -24.86
C PHE A 32 0.46 7.89 -23.74
N ILE A 33 -0.44 8.83 -24.07
CA ILE A 33 -1.30 9.48 -23.08
C ILE A 33 -2.24 8.47 -22.41
N ALA A 34 -2.76 7.50 -23.16
CA ALA A 34 -3.61 6.45 -22.60
C ALA A 34 -2.85 5.59 -21.57
N GLU A 35 -1.62 5.17 -21.86
CA GLU A 35 -0.80 4.40 -20.92
C GLU A 35 -0.37 5.24 -19.71
N ALA A 36 0.05 6.49 -19.91
CA ALA A 36 0.38 7.41 -18.83
C ALA A 36 -0.82 7.62 -17.88
N MET A 37 -2.03 7.76 -18.43
CA MET A 37 -3.26 7.90 -17.63
C MET A 37 -3.59 6.62 -16.85
N LYS A 38 -3.42 5.43 -17.45
CA LYS A 38 -3.60 4.15 -16.74
C LYS A 38 -2.64 4.04 -15.57
N LEU A 39 -1.37 4.38 -15.78
CA LEU A 39 -0.35 4.37 -14.74
C LEU A 39 -0.71 5.36 -13.61
N PHE A 40 -1.05 6.61 -13.96
CA PHE A 40 -1.47 7.62 -12.99
C PHE A 40 -2.64 7.16 -12.12
N ILE A 41 -3.68 6.59 -12.74
CA ILE A 41 -4.86 6.07 -12.02
C ILE A 41 -4.46 4.90 -11.11
N SER A 42 -3.59 4.00 -11.58
CA SER A 42 -3.09 2.88 -10.79
C SER A 42 -2.36 3.36 -9.53
N GLU A 43 -1.43 4.31 -9.68
CA GLU A 43 -0.69 4.89 -8.55
C GLU A 43 -1.61 5.63 -7.57
N LYS A 44 -2.60 6.38 -8.07
CA LYS A 44 -3.62 7.01 -7.21
C LYS A 44 -4.41 5.99 -6.40
N LYS A 45 -4.84 4.88 -7.01
CA LYS A 45 -5.54 3.81 -6.30
C LYS A 45 -4.69 3.16 -5.21
N LYS A 46 -3.38 2.98 -5.44
CA LYS A 46 -2.46 2.46 -4.40
C LYS A 46 -2.41 3.39 -3.20
N LEU A 47 -2.27 4.70 -3.42
CA LEU A 47 -2.27 5.71 -2.36
C LEU A 47 -3.60 5.70 -1.58
N ASP A 48 -4.73 5.61 -2.27
CA ASP A 48 -6.05 5.54 -1.64
C ASP A 48 -6.18 4.30 -0.73
N ILE A 49 -5.63 3.15 -1.13
CA ILE A 49 -5.61 1.93 -0.31
C ILE A 49 -4.76 2.16 0.95
N ILE A 50 -3.56 2.73 0.79
CA ILE A 50 -2.67 3.01 1.93
C ILE A 50 -3.35 3.94 2.93
N GLU A 51 -4.03 4.99 2.46
CA GLU A 51 -4.72 5.93 3.33
C GLU A 51 -5.90 5.29 4.06
N LYS A 52 -6.68 4.44 3.37
CA LYS A 52 -7.74 3.66 4.02
C LYS A 52 -7.21 2.70 5.07
N LEU A 53 -6.08 2.04 4.80
CA LEU A 53 -5.41 1.19 5.79
C LEU A 53 -4.97 2.01 7.00
N ARG A 54 -4.36 3.18 6.77
CA ARG A 54 -3.92 4.09 7.83
C ARG A 54 -5.07 4.50 8.74
N GLU A 55 -6.20 4.91 8.17
CA GLU A 55 -7.38 5.28 8.95
C GLU A 55 -7.98 4.06 9.67
N GLY A 56 -8.09 2.90 9.03
CA GLY A 56 -8.57 1.69 9.69
C GLY A 56 -7.70 1.26 10.89
N TYR A 57 -6.38 1.36 10.77
CA TYR A 57 -5.48 1.09 11.90
C TYR A 57 -5.63 2.10 13.03
N LYS A 58 -5.88 3.38 12.70
CA LYS A 58 -6.13 4.42 13.70
C LYS A 58 -7.45 4.19 14.43
N GLU A 59 -8.51 3.86 13.70
CA GLU A 59 -9.82 3.50 14.25
C GLU A 59 -9.73 2.29 15.19
N MET A 60 -8.98 1.26 14.80
CA MET A 60 -8.80 0.03 15.58
C MET A 60 -7.69 0.11 16.64
N SER A 61 -7.01 1.26 16.77
CA SER A 61 -5.80 1.40 17.60
C SER A 61 -5.98 0.91 19.04
N GLN A 62 -7.09 1.28 19.69
CA GLN A 62 -7.37 0.88 21.07
C GLN A 62 -7.63 -0.62 21.22
N ILE A 63 -8.37 -1.22 20.28
CA ILE A 63 -8.67 -2.65 20.29
C ILE A 63 -7.40 -3.46 20.02
N ASN A 64 -6.61 -3.04 19.02
CA ASN A 64 -5.34 -3.67 18.69
C ASN A 64 -4.35 -3.59 19.86
N LEU A 65 -4.31 -2.46 20.57
CA LEU A 65 -3.49 -2.30 21.78
C LEU A 65 -3.94 -3.26 22.88
N ALA A 66 -5.24 -3.31 23.19
CA ALA A 66 -5.77 -4.20 24.23
C ALA A 66 -5.48 -5.68 23.94
N PHE A 67 -5.59 -6.12 22.68
CA PHE A 67 -5.23 -7.49 22.31
C PHE A 67 -3.72 -7.76 22.39
N ALA A 68 -2.89 -6.79 22.02
CA ALA A 68 -1.44 -6.92 22.16
C ALA A 68 -1.02 -7.03 23.64
N GLU A 69 -1.60 -6.22 24.51
CA GLU A 69 -1.36 -6.27 25.96
C GLU A 69 -1.80 -7.61 26.55
N MET A 70 -3.00 -8.08 26.22
CA MET A 70 -3.51 -9.37 26.69
C MET A 70 -2.65 -10.55 26.23
N GLY A 71 -2.20 -10.54 24.97
CA GLY A 71 -1.29 -11.56 24.45
C GLY A 71 0.05 -11.57 25.19
N LEU A 72 0.63 -10.37 25.43
CA LEU A 72 1.88 -10.23 26.16
C LEU A 72 1.77 -10.74 27.61
N GLU A 73 0.67 -10.42 28.29
CA GLU A 73 0.42 -10.92 29.65
C GLU A 73 0.38 -12.46 29.69
N GLN A 74 -0.27 -13.08 28.71
CA GLN A 74 -0.35 -14.53 28.60
C GLN A 74 1.02 -15.15 28.32
N ASP A 75 1.80 -14.58 27.39
CA ASP A 75 3.16 -15.05 27.07
C ASP A 75 4.08 -15.00 28.30
N ILE A 76 3.98 -13.95 29.11
CA ILE A 76 4.73 -13.80 30.37
C ILE A 76 4.34 -14.89 31.37
N LEU A 77 3.05 -15.17 31.51
CA LEU A 77 2.55 -16.21 32.42
C LEU A 77 3.02 -17.60 31.99
N GLU A 78 2.98 -17.90 30.70
CA GLU A 78 3.46 -19.15 30.14
C GLU A 78 4.95 -19.34 30.37
N LEU A 79 5.75 -18.29 30.14
CA LEU A 79 7.18 -18.31 30.41
C LEU A 79 7.49 -18.57 31.89
N ALA A 80 6.81 -17.86 32.79
CA ALA A 80 7.00 -18.03 34.23
C ALA A 80 6.65 -19.47 34.68
N THR A 81 5.59 -20.04 34.12
CA THR A 81 5.16 -21.42 34.39
C THR A 81 6.19 -22.42 33.88
N TYR A 82 6.70 -22.21 32.66
CA TYR A 82 7.75 -23.02 32.05
C TYR A 82 9.03 -23.00 32.91
N GLU A 83 9.53 -21.83 33.29
CA GLU A 83 10.71 -21.69 34.14
C GLU A 83 10.53 -22.37 35.51
N ALA A 84 9.36 -22.24 36.12
CA ALA A 84 9.05 -22.91 37.38
C ALA A 84 9.05 -24.44 37.23
N SER A 85 8.57 -24.96 36.10
CA SER A 85 8.59 -26.41 35.82
C SER A 85 10.01 -26.95 35.62
N LEU A 86 10.86 -26.22 34.88
CA LEU A 86 12.27 -26.57 34.70
C LEU A 86 13.01 -26.60 36.03
N LYS A 87 12.83 -25.57 36.87
CA LYS A 87 13.44 -25.51 38.20
C LYS A 87 13.02 -26.68 39.08
N ARG A 88 11.74 -27.09 39.03
CA ARG A 88 11.26 -28.27 39.77
C ARG A 88 11.89 -29.58 39.29
N GLN A 89 12.08 -29.74 37.98
CA GLN A 89 12.72 -30.93 37.41
C GLN A 89 14.21 -31.02 37.74
N ALA A 90 14.90 -29.88 37.86
CA ALA A 90 16.32 -29.83 38.19
C ALA A 90 16.64 -30.09 39.69
N ILE A 91 15.61 -30.13 40.56
CA ILE A 91 15.75 -30.34 42.01
C ILE A 91 15.42 -31.81 42.41
N LEU A 92 14.95 -32.63 41.47
CA LEU A 92 14.82 -34.09 41.59
C LEU A 92 16.04 -34.78 40.97
#